data_AF-A0A938GZ35-F1
#
_entry.id   AF-A0A938GZ35-F1
#
_cell.length_a   1.000
_cell.length_b   1.000
_cell.length_c   1.000
_cell.angle_alpha   90.00
_cell.angle_beta   90.00
_cell.angle_gamma   90.00
#
_symmetry.space_group_name_H-M   'P 1'
#
loop_
_entity.id
_entity.type
_entity.pdbx_description
1 polymer ?
#
loop_
_entity_poly.entity_id
_entity_poly.type
_entity_poly.pdbx_seq_one_letter_code
_entity_poly.pdbx_strand_id
1 'polypeptide(L)' 'MSRRYFGTDGVRGAYGGPVVNEEFAARLGQAAGKWLHRGGSGAGADGAEAPPGGRVLLGRDTRGS' A
#
# COMPACT_ATOMS: atom_id res chain seq x y z
N MET A 1 -14.57 5.50 -14.73
CA MET A 1 -14.23 4.65 -13.56
C MET A 1 -14.16 5.54 -12.34
N SER A 2 -15.03 5.38 -11.35
CA SER A 2 -14.89 6.10 -10.07
C SER A 2 -13.84 5.40 -9.21
N ARG A 3 -12.90 6.17 -8.66
CA ARG A 3 -11.94 5.64 -7.68
C ARG A 3 -12.68 5.43 -6.36
N ARG A 4 -13.08 4.18 -6.08
CA ARG A 4 -13.93 3.84 -4.92
C ARG A 4 -13.24 4.00 -3.56
N TYR A 5 -11.95 3.69 -3.49
CA TYR A 5 -11.17 3.69 -2.24
C TYR A 5 -10.05 4.73 -2.21
N PHE A 6 -9.46 5.04 -3.37
CA PHE A 6 -8.28 5.90 -3.47
C PHE A 6 -8.68 7.33 -3.87
N GLY A 7 -8.68 8.25 -2.92
CA GLY A 7 -8.73 9.69 -3.20
C GLY A 7 -7.37 10.24 -3.68
N THR A 8 -7.18 11.55 -3.59
CA THR A 8 -5.89 12.22 -3.88
C THR A 8 -4.76 11.66 -3.01
N ASP A 9 -5.03 11.50 -1.71
CA ASP A 9 -4.04 11.13 -0.70
C ASP A 9 -4.15 9.65 -0.26
N GLY A 10 -4.63 8.78 -1.16
CA GLY A 10 -4.83 7.37 -0.86
C GLY A 10 -6.18 7.07 -0.19
N VAL A 11 -6.19 6.09 0.71
CA VAL A 11 -7.39 5.57 1.38
C VAL A 11 -7.56 6.26 2.74
N ARG A 12 -8.75 6.78 3.03
CA ARG A 12 -9.05 7.51 4.27
C ARG A 12 -10.37 7.06 4.91
N GLY A 13 -10.47 7.24 6.22
CA GLY A 13 -11.63 6.89 7.04
C GLY A 13 -11.25 6.85 8.51
N ALA A 14 -12.24 6.70 9.40
CA ALA A 14 -12.00 6.44 10.80
C ALA A 14 -11.48 5.00 11.00
N TYR A 15 -10.55 4.81 11.93
CA TYR A 15 -10.11 3.48 12.33
C TYR A 15 -11.28 2.66 12.87
N GLY A 16 -11.32 1.36 12.55
CA GLY A 16 -12.44 0.47 12.84
C GLY A 16 -13.69 0.73 11.98
N GLY A 17 -13.63 1.72 11.08
CA GLY A 17 -14.70 2.02 10.14
C GLY A 17 -14.77 1.03 8.98
N PRO A 18 -15.65 1.28 7.99
CA PRO A 18 -15.89 0.34 6.87
C PRO A 18 -14.70 0.21 5.91
N VAL A 19 -13.71 1.10 5.97
CA VAL A 19 -12.59 1.16 5.02
C VAL A 19 -11.21 1.16 5.70
N VAL A 20 -11.05 1.83 6.84
CA VAL A 20 -9.78 1.83 7.59
C VAL A 20 -9.91 0.87 8.76
N ASN A 21 -9.66 -0.41 8.49
CA ASN A 21 -9.67 -1.50 9.46
C ASN A 21 -8.62 -2.57 9.09
N GLU A 22 -8.45 -3.56 9.96
CA GLU A 22 -7.43 -4.59 9.87
C GLU A 22 -7.62 -5.49 8.64
N GLU A 23 -8.86 -5.88 8.34
CA GLU A 23 -9.19 -6.73 7.18
C GLU A 23 -8.83 -6.03 5.87
N PHE A 24 -9.19 -4.74 5.75
CA PHE A 24 -8.84 -3.94 4.58
C PHE A 24 -7.32 -3.77 4.46
N ALA A 25 -6.63 -3.45 5.55
CA ALA A 25 -5.17 -3.28 5.56
C ALA A 25 -4.45 -4.57 5.12
N ALA A 26 -4.87 -5.73 5.62
CA ALA A 26 -4.31 -7.02 5.24
C ALA A 26 -4.50 -7.32 3.74
N ARG A 27 -5.71 -7.09 3.22
CA ARG A 27 -6.02 -7.29 1.79
C ARG A 27 -5.25 -6.31 0.90
N LEU A 28 -5.14 -5.04 1.31
CA LEU A 28 -4.36 -4.04 0.59
C LEU A 28 -2.88 -4.42 0.53
N GLY A 29 -2.30 -4.85 1.66
CA GLY A 29 -0.91 -5.32 1.72
C GLY A 29 -0.66 -6.52 0.79
N GLN A 30 -1.56 -7.51 0.79
CA GLN A 30 -1.45 -8.66 -0.11
C GLN A 30 -1.52 -8.23 -1.59
N ALA A 31 -2.45 -7.34 -1.93
CA ALA A 31 -2.60 -6.84 -3.31
C ALA A 31 -1.37 -6.05 -3.75
N ALA A 32 -0.85 -5.17 -2.90
CA ALA A 32 0.37 -4.41 -3.14
C ALA A 32 1.58 -5.33 -3.33
N GLY A 33 1.76 -6.34 -2.47
CA GLY A 33 2.84 -7.32 -2.60
C GLY A 33 2.77 -8.11 -3.91
N LYS A 34 1.57 -8.58 -4.31
CA LYS A 34 1.37 -9.24 -5.61
C LYS A 34 1.68 -8.32 -6.78
N TRP A 35 1.33 -7.04 -6.69
CA TRP A 35 1.61 -6.05 -7.72
C TRP A 35 3.12 -5.73 -7.83
N LEU A 36 3.81 -5.56 -6.71
CA LEU A 36 5.27 -5.37 -6.65
C LEU A 36 6.00 -6.57 -7.26
N HIS A 37 5.59 -7.79 -6.91
CA HIS A 37 6.19 -9.02 -7.45
C HIS A 37 6.01 -9.15 -8.97
N ARG A 38 4.95 -8.56 -9.53
CA ARG A 38 4.69 -8.51 -10.98
C ARG A 38 5.46 -7.38 -11.69
N GLY A 39 6.41 -6.73 -11.02
CA GLY A 39 7.21 -5.65 -11.59
C GLY A 39 6.53 -4.28 -11.61
N GLY A 40 5.43 -4.12 -10.86
CA GLY A 40 4.63 -2.89 -10.86
C GLY A 40 5.39 -1.63 -10.43
N SER A 41 6.44 -1.78 -9.63
CA SER A 41 7.26 -0.67 -9.12
C SER A 41 8.39 -0.20 -10.04
N GLY A 42 8.58 -0.85 -11.21
CA GLY A 42 9.49 -0.37 -12.25
C GLY A 42 10.90 -0.05 -11.76
N ALA A 43 11.61 -1.03 -11.19
CA ALA A 43 13.02 -0.95 -10.77
C ALA A 43 13.34 0.14 -9.71
N GLY A 44 14.23 -0.20 -8.77
CA GLY A 44 14.74 0.79 -7.82
C GLY A 44 15.31 2.00 -8.57
N ALA A 45 15.00 3.21 -8.11
CA ALA A 45 15.42 4.49 -8.70
C ALA A 45 16.95 4.65 -8.82
N ASP A 46 17.73 3.69 -8.29
CA ASP A 46 19.16 3.79 -8.08
C ASP A 46 19.97 2.72 -8.84
N GLY A 47 19.35 1.96 -9.75
CA GLY A 47 20.04 0.93 -10.55
C GLY A 47 20.54 -0.29 -9.76
N ALA A 48 20.30 -0.33 -8.45
CA ALA A 48 20.55 -1.50 -7.62
C ALA A 48 19.53 -2.61 -7.92
N GLU A 49 20.01 -3.84 -8.06
CA GLU A 49 19.16 -5.02 -8.24
C GLU A 49 18.20 -5.14 -7.04
N ALA A 50 16.93 -4.80 -7.27
CA ALA A 50 15.92 -4.92 -6.24
C ALA A 50 15.59 -6.40 -6.04
N PRO A 51 15.47 -6.90 -4.79
CA PRO A 51 15.10 -8.29 -4.56
C PRO A 51 13.70 -8.59 -5.15
N PRO A 52 13.38 -9.86 -5.43
CA PRO A 52 12.06 -10.25 -5.93
C PRO A 52 10.95 -9.72 -5.00
N GLY A 53 10.08 -8.85 -5.53
CA GLY A 53 9.03 -8.17 -4.73
C GLY A 53 9.39 -6.76 -4.24
N GLY A 54 10.60 -6.27 -4.51
CA GLY A 54 11.04 -4.92 -4.19
C GLY A 54 11.31 -4.67 -2.71
N ARG A 55 11.74 -3.44 -2.38
CA ARG A 55 11.88 -2.95 -1.00
C ARG A 55 10.74 -1.98 -0.71
N VAL A 56 10.07 -2.15 0.43
CA VAL A 56 8.98 -1.27 0.88
C VAL A 56 9.39 -0.58 2.19
N LEU A 57 9.29 0.75 2.22
CA LEU A 57 9.42 1.52 3.45
C LEU A 57 8.03 1.80 4.01
N LEU A 58 7.80 1.41 5.27
CA LEU A 58 6.55 1.67 5.99
C LEU A 58 6.76 2.79 7.00
N GLY A 59 5.98 3.85 6.87
CA GLY A 59 5.93 4.97 7.81
C GLY A 59 4.55 5.08 8.46
N ARG A 60 4.53 5.58 9.70
CA ARG A 60 3.32 5.80 10.50
C ARG A 60 3.42 7.17 11.18
N ASP A 61 2.30 7.89 11.29
CA ASP A 61 2.21 9.11 12.12
C ASP A 61 1.79 8.77 13.57
N THR A 62 1.56 9.78 14.39
CA THR A 62 1.21 9.65 15.82
C THR A 62 -0.27 9.36 16.11
N ARG A 63 -1.13 9.12 15.11
CA ARG A 63 -2.55 8.81 15.32
C ARG A 63 -2.72 7.51 16.10
N GLY A 64 -3.65 7.57 17.05
CA GLY A 64 -4.16 6.39 17.74
C GLY A 64 -4.81 5.43 16.74
N SER A 65 -4.62 4.15 16.98
CA SER A 65 -5.50 3.08 16.48
C SER A 65 -6.77 3.11 17.29
#